data_AF-A0A661P8M5-F1
#
_entry.id   AF-A0A661P8M5-F1
#
_cell.length_a   1.000
_cell.length_b   1.000
_cell.length_c   1.000
_cell.angle_alpha   90.00
_cell.angle_beta   90.00
_cell.angle_gamma   90.00
#
_symmetry.space_group_name_H-M   'P 1'
#
loop_
_entity.id
_entity.type
_entity.pdbx_description
1 polymer ?
#
loop_
_entity_poly.entity_id
_entity_poly.type
_entity_poly.pdbx_seq_one_letter_code
_entity_poly.pdbx_strand_id
1 'polypeptide(L)'
;MIVALHLVGCDAPIVGDWRSDKVLGNDNRNKLHVWSDNTGQAIIYATPASDPLNWVKFNFDIEWEDFTEEFDLHMDCNDGPCDGDDFTMECEVVDEGDDKVLKLNCNANKKWEDYPLDWEEDLAVE
;
A
#
# COMPACT_ATOMS: atom_id res chain seq x y z
N MET A 1 19.63 31.37 7.27
CA MET A 1 19.49 29.98 6.80
C MET A 1 19.01 29.19 8.00
N ILE A 2 17.72 28.88 8.07
CA ILE A 2 17.15 28.14 9.19
C ILE A 2 17.48 26.67 8.92
N VAL A 3 18.31 26.09 9.78
CA VAL A 3 18.57 24.65 9.80
C VAL A 3 17.32 24.01 10.39
N ALA A 4 16.53 23.35 9.55
CA ALA A 4 15.44 22.51 10.01
C ALA A 4 16.04 21.33 10.76
N LEU A 5 15.90 21.35 12.08
CA LEU A 5 16.15 20.24 12.98
C LEU A 5 15.16 19.12 12.60
N HIS A 6 15.62 18.09 11.89
CA HIS A 6 14.84 16.86 11.74
C HIS A 6 14.93 16.12 13.08
N LEU A 7 13.81 16.08 13.79
CA LEU A 7 13.65 15.36 15.04
C LEU A 7 13.96 13.88 14.79
N VAL A 8 14.90 13.36 15.57
CA VAL A 8 15.22 11.94 15.63
C VAL A 8 14.02 11.25 16.30
N GLY A 9 13.25 10.45 15.56
CA GLY A 9 12.26 9.52 16.13
C GLY A 9 10.79 9.64 15.71
N CYS A 10 10.47 10.13 14.52
CA CYS A 10 9.15 9.89 13.93
C CYS A 10 9.34 9.05 12.68
N ASP A 11 8.96 7.76 12.73
CA ASP A 11 8.78 6.97 11.52
C ASP A 11 7.78 7.71 10.61
N ALA A 12 7.99 7.65 9.29
CA ALA A 12 7.07 8.29 8.35
C ALA A 12 5.65 7.76 8.60
N PRO A 13 4.59 8.59 8.47
CA PRO A 13 3.23 8.18 8.84
C PRO A 13 2.67 7.01 8.02
N ILE A 14 3.37 6.61 6.96
CA ILE A 14 3.07 5.45 6.12
C ILE A 14 3.74 4.15 6.60
N VAL A 15 4.73 4.21 7.51
CA VAL A 15 5.42 3.04 8.05
C VAL A 15 4.46 2.26 8.94
N GLY A 16 4.30 0.97 8.66
CA GLY A 16 3.39 0.11 9.41
C GLY A 16 2.80 -1.03 8.58
N ASP A 17 1.87 -1.74 9.22
CA ASP A 17 1.06 -2.79 8.62
C ASP A 17 -0.29 -2.22 8.19
N TRP A 18 -0.72 -2.59 6.99
CA TRP A 18 -1.90 -2.07 6.33
C TRP A 18 -2.68 -3.18 5.65
N ARG A 19 -3.99 -3.00 5.55
CA ARG A 19 -4.88 -3.91 4.82
C ARG A 19 -5.88 -3.13 3.99
N SER A 20 -6.34 -3.70 2.88
CA SER A 20 -7.36 -3.03 2.07
C SER A 20 -8.61 -2.76 2.89
N ASP A 21 -9.21 -1.59 2.72
CA ASP A 21 -10.46 -1.17 3.39
C ASP A 21 -11.65 -2.08 3.02
N LYS A 22 -11.59 -2.68 1.83
CA LYS A 22 -12.58 -3.61 1.29
C LYS A 22 -12.12 -5.06 1.44
N VAL A 23 -13.08 -5.90 1.80
CA VAL A 23 -12.96 -7.36 1.76
C VAL A 23 -13.22 -7.82 0.32
N LEU A 24 -12.31 -8.64 -0.20
CA LEU A 24 -12.38 -9.28 -1.51
C LEU A 24 -13.15 -10.61 -1.42
N GLY A 25 -13.30 -11.30 -2.56
CA GLY A 25 -13.90 -12.63 -2.56
C GLY A 25 -13.13 -13.62 -1.67
N ASN A 26 -13.86 -14.55 -1.05
CA ASN A 26 -13.34 -15.56 -0.11
C ASN A 26 -12.68 -14.96 1.15
N ASP A 27 -13.20 -13.83 1.65
CA ASP A 27 -12.69 -13.14 2.83
C ASP A 27 -11.22 -12.68 2.72
N ASN A 28 -10.69 -12.59 1.50
CA ASN A 28 -9.34 -12.07 1.27
C ASN A 28 -9.30 -10.55 1.47
N ARG A 29 -8.13 -10.05 1.85
CA ARG A 29 -7.81 -8.61 1.82
C ARG A 29 -6.43 -8.45 1.22
N ASN A 30 -6.22 -7.36 0.49
CA ASN A 30 -4.87 -6.96 0.13
C ASN A 30 -4.12 -6.59 1.41
N LYS A 31 -2.81 -6.80 1.41
CA LYS A 31 -1.94 -6.45 2.53
C LYS A 31 -0.79 -5.60 2.04
N LEU A 32 -0.36 -4.67 2.87
CA LEU A 32 0.77 -3.79 2.63
C LEU A 32 1.56 -3.68 3.93
N HIS A 33 2.87 -3.81 3.85
CA HIS A 33 3.79 -3.56 4.95
C HIS A 33 4.85 -2.58 4.47
N VAL A 34 5.09 -1.53 5.21
CA VAL A 34 6.04 -0.48 4.85
C VAL A 34 7.05 -0.30 5.97
N TRP A 35 8.33 -0.42 5.65
CA TRP A 35 9.45 -0.26 6.58
C TRP A 35 9.99 1.17 6.57
N SER A 36 10.66 1.54 7.66
CA SER A 36 11.29 2.86 7.87
C SER A 36 12.54 3.10 7.01
N ASP A 37 13.01 2.09 6.27
CA ASP A 37 14.20 2.16 5.41
C ASP A 37 13.87 2.41 3.93
N ASN A 38 12.67 2.94 3.66
CA ASN A 38 12.13 3.22 2.34
C ASN A 38 11.79 1.97 1.51
N THR A 39 11.64 0.82 2.15
CA THR A 39 11.20 -0.42 1.51
C THR A 39 9.84 -0.89 2.02
N GLY A 40 9.23 -1.86 1.34
CA GLY A 40 7.97 -2.47 1.76
C GLY A 40 7.68 -3.77 1.03
N GLN A 41 6.57 -4.41 1.39
CA GLN A 41 6.00 -5.55 0.69
C GLN A 41 4.49 -5.44 0.59
N ALA A 42 3.92 -5.90 -0.51
CA ALA A 42 2.47 -6.02 -0.65
C ALA A 42 2.05 -7.39 -1.16
N ILE A 43 0.85 -7.78 -0.73
CA ILE A 43 0.11 -8.90 -1.30
C ILE A 43 -1.17 -8.33 -1.89
N ILE A 44 -1.33 -8.47 -3.21
CA ILE A 44 -2.55 -8.07 -3.90
C ILE A 44 -3.23 -9.32 -4.45
N TYR A 45 -4.52 -9.45 -4.16
CA TYR A 45 -5.36 -10.47 -4.77
C TYR A 45 -6.12 -9.84 -5.94
N ALA A 46 -5.97 -10.43 -7.11
CA ALA A 46 -6.58 -9.94 -8.34
C ALA A 46 -7.18 -11.09 -9.14
N THR A 47 -8.13 -10.77 -10.02
CA THR A 47 -8.76 -11.77 -10.89
C THR A 47 -8.38 -11.50 -12.33
N PRO A 48 -7.99 -12.51 -13.13
CA PRO A 48 -7.82 -12.33 -14.56
C PRO A 48 -9.10 -11.79 -15.21
N ALA A 49 -8.98 -10.87 -16.16
CA ALA A 49 -10.14 -10.33 -16.88
C ALA A 49 -11.00 -11.43 -17.56
N SER A 50 -10.36 -12.55 -17.93
CA SER A 50 -11.02 -13.71 -18.52
C SER A 50 -11.70 -14.64 -17.51
N ASP A 51 -11.37 -14.55 -16.22
CA ASP A 51 -11.85 -15.45 -15.16
C ASP A 51 -12.03 -14.70 -13.82
N PRO A 52 -13.11 -13.92 -13.67
CA PRO A 52 -13.36 -13.08 -12.49
C PRO A 52 -13.69 -13.88 -11.22
N LEU A 53 -13.80 -15.21 -11.30
CA LEU A 53 -14.05 -16.07 -10.14
C LEU A 53 -12.75 -16.63 -9.54
N ASN A 54 -11.66 -16.58 -10.29
CA ASN A 54 -10.38 -17.13 -9.87
C ASN A 54 -9.45 -16.02 -9.35
N TRP A 55 -9.27 -15.99 -8.04
CA TRP A 55 -8.37 -15.06 -7.37
C TRP A 55 -6.93 -15.56 -7.44
N VAL A 56 -6.06 -14.71 -7.95
CA VAL A 56 -4.63 -14.93 -8.05
C VAL A 56 -3.94 -14.01 -7.05
N LYS A 57 -2.96 -14.56 -6.35
CA LYS A 57 -2.12 -13.82 -5.41
C LYS A 57 -0.90 -13.28 -6.16
N PHE A 58 -0.62 -12.00 -5.96
CA PHE A 58 0.59 -11.32 -6.40
C PHE A 58 1.34 -10.84 -5.17
N ASN A 59 2.65 -10.98 -5.19
CA ASN A 59 3.53 -10.44 -4.17
C ASN A 59 4.40 -9.37 -4.83
N PHE A 60 4.57 -8.25 -4.15
CA PHE A 60 5.35 -7.12 -4.61
C PHE A 60 6.39 -6.77 -3.55
N ASP A 61 7.60 -6.47 -4.01
CA ASP A 61 8.54 -5.65 -3.24
C ASP A 61 8.24 -4.18 -3.54
N ILE A 62 8.46 -3.33 -2.55
CA ILE A 62 8.11 -1.91 -2.62
C ILE A 62 9.34 -1.07 -2.33
N GLU A 63 9.53 -0.03 -3.13
CA GLU A 63 10.38 1.12 -2.81
C GLU A 63 9.48 2.36 -2.74
N TRP A 64 9.68 3.23 -1.73
CA TRP A 64 8.84 4.41 -1.58
C TRP A 64 9.62 5.70 -1.37
N GLU A 65 9.06 6.80 -1.90
CA GLU A 65 9.59 8.16 -1.82
C GLU A 65 8.55 9.11 -1.19
N ASP A 66 9.00 10.08 -0.41
CA ASP A 66 8.14 11.08 0.24
C ASP A 66 8.13 12.43 -0.50
N PHE A 67 6.92 12.96 -0.71
CA PHE A 67 6.69 14.28 -1.29
C PHE A 67 5.75 15.09 -0.39
N THR A 68 6.28 15.60 0.73
CA THR A 68 5.61 16.49 1.71
C THR A 68 4.34 15.96 2.38
N GLU A 69 3.30 15.61 1.63
CA GLU A 69 2.01 15.06 2.10
C GLU A 69 1.56 13.83 1.26
N GLU A 70 2.32 13.51 0.20
CA GLU A 70 2.07 12.42 -0.75
C GLU A 70 3.25 11.43 -0.73
N PHE A 71 2.98 10.17 -1.04
CA PHE A 71 3.96 9.08 -1.08
C PHE A 71 3.81 8.32 -2.40
N ASP A 72 4.92 8.14 -3.11
CA ASP A 72 4.94 7.29 -4.30
C ASP A 72 5.47 5.91 -3.92
N LEU A 73 4.65 4.88 -4.13
CA LEU A 73 5.01 3.48 -3.94
C LEU A 73 5.30 2.85 -5.29
N HIS A 74 6.55 2.47 -5.51
CA HIS A 74 6.97 1.65 -6.64
C HIS A 74 6.79 0.19 -6.29
N MET A 75 5.95 -0.51 -7.05
CA MET A 75 5.52 -1.87 -6.77
C MET A 75 6.15 -2.81 -7.81
N ASP A 76 7.16 -3.57 -7.41
CA ASP A 76 7.87 -4.52 -8.27
C ASP A 76 7.39 -5.94 -8.00
N CYS A 77 6.79 -6.59 -8.99
CA CYS A 77 6.21 -7.91 -8.81
C CYS A 77 7.31 -8.98 -8.72
N ASN A 78 7.38 -9.66 -7.57
CA ASN A 78 8.43 -10.65 -7.30
C ASN A 78 7.93 -12.11 -7.37
N ASP A 79 6.63 -12.36 -7.16
CA ASP A 79 6.02 -13.68 -7.23
C ASP A 79 4.53 -13.60 -7.62
N GLY A 80 4.13 -14.46 -8.57
CA GLY A 80 2.83 -14.41 -9.26
C GLY A 80 3.00 -14.35 -10.79
N PRO A 81 1.94 -14.08 -11.56
CA PRO A 81 2.03 -13.91 -13.01
C PRO A 81 2.55 -12.50 -13.38
N CYS A 82 3.76 -12.17 -12.94
CA CYS A 82 4.37 -10.83 -12.92
C CYS A 82 4.70 -10.18 -14.29
N ASP A 83 4.30 -10.75 -15.42
CA ASP A 83 4.69 -10.23 -16.74
C ASP A 83 4.01 -8.88 -17.05
N GLY A 84 4.76 -7.79 -16.84
CA GLY A 84 4.29 -6.41 -17.07
C GLY A 84 3.44 -5.83 -15.93
N ASP A 85 3.57 -6.40 -14.73
CA ASP A 85 2.66 -6.16 -13.62
C ASP A 85 3.15 -5.15 -12.60
N ASP A 86 4.39 -4.71 -12.73
CA ASP A 86 4.96 -3.63 -11.94
C ASP A 86 4.17 -2.34 -12.15
N PHE A 87 4.00 -1.55 -11.10
CA PHE A 87 3.20 -0.33 -11.16
C PHE A 87 3.65 0.70 -10.12
N THR A 88 3.11 1.91 -10.25
CA THR A 88 3.29 2.96 -9.24
C THR A 88 1.94 3.29 -8.64
N MET A 89 1.94 3.56 -7.36
CA MET A 89 0.78 3.92 -6.58
C MET A 89 1.08 5.19 -5.80
N GLU A 90 0.31 6.24 -6.07
CA GLU A 90 0.39 7.52 -5.38
C GLU A 90 -0.55 7.46 -4.17
N CYS A 91 -0.04 7.69 -2.97
CA CYS A 91 -0.77 7.55 -1.72
C CYS A 91 -0.74 8.84 -0.89
N GLU A 92 -1.86 9.16 -0.25
CA GLU A 92 -1.96 10.23 0.75
C GLU A 92 -2.43 9.65 2.10
N VAL A 93 -1.85 10.13 3.20
CA VAL A 93 -2.32 9.80 4.55
C VAL A 93 -3.55 10.64 4.86
N VAL A 94 -4.67 9.97 5.13
CA VAL A 94 -5.92 10.63 5.52
C VAL A 94 -6.09 10.50 7.03
N ASP A 95 -5.88 11.60 7.75
CA ASP A 95 -6.20 11.72 9.17
C ASP A 95 -7.69 12.04 9.33
N GLU A 96 -8.45 11.08 9.87
CA GLU A 96 -9.88 11.27 10.15
C GLU A 96 -10.18 11.75 11.59
N GLY A 97 -9.16 12.07 12.40
CA GLY A 97 -9.23 12.60 13.76
C GLY A 97 -8.78 11.62 14.86
N ASP A 98 -8.60 12.16 16.08
CA ASP A 98 -7.88 11.57 17.23
C ASP A 98 -8.23 10.12 17.67
N ASP A 99 -9.37 9.56 17.24
CA ASP A 99 -9.86 8.23 17.67
C ASP A 99 -10.05 7.25 16.49
N LYS A 100 -9.50 7.53 15.31
CA LYS A 100 -9.71 6.73 14.10
C LYS A 100 -8.46 6.07 13.58
N VAL A 101 -8.67 4.91 12.96
CA VAL A 101 -7.66 4.15 12.22
C VAL A 101 -7.10 5.03 11.12
N LEU A 102 -5.78 5.14 11.02
CA LEU A 102 -5.12 5.83 9.91
C LEU A 102 -5.50 5.17 8.59
N LYS A 103 -5.68 6.00 7.56
CA LYS A 103 -6.00 5.54 6.22
C LYS A 103 -4.98 6.03 5.21
N LEU A 104 -4.73 5.20 4.21
CA LEU A 104 -4.03 5.59 3.00
C LEU A 104 -5.04 5.56 1.85
N ASN A 105 -5.28 6.72 1.26
CA ASN A 105 -6.02 6.80 0.00
C ASN A 105 -4.99 6.70 -1.11
N CYS A 106 -5.10 5.68 -1.96
CA CYS A 106 -4.07 5.40 -2.95
C CYS A 106 -4.64 5.21 -4.35
N ASN A 107 -3.97 5.82 -5.32
CA ASN A 107 -4.29 5.71 -6.72
C ASN A 107 -3.18 4.96 -7.46
N ALA A 108 -3.44 3.70 -7.79
CA ALA A 108 -2.54 2.87 -8.56
C ALA A 108 -2.72 3.13 -10.06
N ASN A 109 -1.65 3.03 -10.85
CA ASN A 109 -1.72 3.19 -12.30
C ASN A 109 -1.98 1.87 -13.07
N LYS A 110 -2.19 2.00 -14.39
CA LYS A 110 -2.30 0.87 -15.34
C LYS A 110 -3.54 0.01 -15.03
N LYS A 111 -3.35 -1.32 -14.96
CA LYS A 111 -4.43 -2.28 -14.71
C LYS A 111 -4.86 -2.35 -13.25
N TRP A 112 -4.16 -1.65 -12.36
CA TRP A 112 -4.38 -1.70 -10.92
C TRP A 112 -5.36 -0.64 -10.42
N GLU A 113 -5.72 0.33 -11.29
CA GLU A 113 -6.70 1.41 -11.05
C GLU A 113 -8.07 0.89 -10.55
N ASP A 114 -8.48 -0.29 -11.01
CA ASP A 114 -9.78 -0.88 -10.67
C ASP A 114 -9.77 -1.71 -9.37
N TYR A 115 -8.60 -1.89 -8.74
CA TYR A 115 -8.46 -2.70 -7.53
C TYR A 115 -8.58 -1.85 -6.26
N PRO A 116 -9.18 -2.40 -5.18
CA PRO A 116 -9.33 -1.67 -3.93
C PRO A 116 -7.98 -1.65 -3.20
N LEU A 117 -7.22 -0.61 -3.49
CA LEU A 117 -5.90 -0.34 -2.93
C LEU A 117 -5.95 0.88 -2.00
N ASP A 118 -7.13 1.22 -1.47
CA ASP A 118 -7.24 2.06 -0.29
C ASP A 118 -6.98 1.21 0.95
N TRP A 119 -6.19 1.74 1.88
CA TRP A 119 -5.71 0.98 3.03
C TRP A 119 -6.19 1.56 4.35
N GLU A 120 -6.40 0.68 5.33
CA GLU A 120 -6.56 1.00 6.73
C GLU A 120 -5.42 0.34 7.52
N GLU A 121 -4.90 1.04 8.52
CA GLU A 121 -3.87 0.51 9.42
C GLU A 121 -4.36 -0.79 10.08
N ASP A 122 -3.58 -1.86 9.96
CA ASP A 122 -3.90 -3.15 10.53
C ASP A 122 -3.47 -3.19 12.01
N LEU A 123 -4.32 -2.61 12.86
CA LEU A 123 -4.15 -2.60 14.32
C LEU A 123 -4.29 -3.98 14.98
N ALA A 124 -4.10 -5.08 14.24
CA ALA A 124 -4.10 -6.41 14.78
C ALA A 124 -2.91 -6.56 15.74
N VAL A 125 -3.17 -6.24 17.01
CA VAL A 125 -2.29 -6.41 18.16
C VAL A 125 -1.68 -7.82 18.13
N GLU A 126 -0.34 -7.91 18.09
CA GLU A 126 0.41 -9.16 18.32
C GLU A 126 -0.02 -9.88 19.61
#